data_AF-A0A7C5WQT0-F1
#
_entry.id   AF-A0A7C5WQT0-F1
#
_cell.length_a   1.000
_cell.length_b   1.000
_cell.length_c   1.000
_cell.angle_alpha   90.00
_cell.angle_beta   90.00
_cell.angle_gamma   90.00
#
_symmetry.space_group_name_H-M   'P 1'
#
loop_
_entity.id
_entity.type
_entity.pdbx_description
1 polymer ?
#
loop_
_entity_poly.entity_id
_entity_poly.type
_entity_poly.pdbx_seq_one_letter_code
_entity_poly.pdbx_strand_id
1 'polypeptide(L)' 'MELHLVEEATKFMLLGMGIVFLFLYILVLLMQLQAKIINRFFPEKPSTPVAQNDSENNAHIAAIIAAIAEYRKH' A
#
# COMPACT_ATOMS: atom_id res chain seq x y z
N MET A 1 -28.52 10.72 -47.67
CA MET A 1 -28.64 11.58 -46.48
C MET A 1 -28.35 10.84 -45.17
N GLU A 2 -28.38 9.50 -45.11
CA GLU A 2 -28.24 8.74 -43.85
C GLU A 2 -26.79 8.49 -43.39
N LEU A 3 -25.85 8.39 -44.33
CA LEU A 3 -24.42 8.16 -44.01
C LEU A 3 -23.82 9.29 -43.15
N HIS A 4 -24.34 10.52 -43.29
CA HIS A 4 -23.85 11.68 -42.57
C HIS A 4 -24.12 11.56 -41.05
N LEU A 5 -25.28 11.04 -40.66
CA LEU A 5 -25.66 10.89 -39.25
C LEU A 5 -24.84 9.79 -38.56
N VAL A 6 -24.63 8.67 -39.23
CA VAL A 6 -23.86 7.55 -38.66
C VAL A 6 -22.38 7.93 -38.49
N GLU A 7 -21.81 8.65 -39.46
CA GLU A 7 -20.44 9.16 -39.36
C GLU A 7 -20.29 10.14 -38.20
N GLU A 8 -21.25 11.05 -38.04
CA GLU A 8 -21.27 12.05 -36.98
C GLU A 8 -21.47 11.43 -35.59
N ALA A 9 -22.40 10.48 -35.45
CA ALA A 9 -22.59 9.71 -34.21
C ALA A 9 -21.34 8.90 -33.82
N THR A 10 -20.65 8.32 -34.80
CA THR A 10 -19.40 7.58 -34.57
C THR A 10 -18.29 8.50 -34.06
N LYS A 11 -18.16 9.70 -34.64
CA LYS A 11 -17.21 10.73 -34.16
C LYS A 11 -17.49 11.11 -32.71
N PHE A 12 -18.75 11.33 -32.34
CA PHE A 12 -19.12 11.65 -30.97
C PHE A 12 -18.87 10.50 -29.99
N MET A 13 -19.12 9.25 -30.39
CA MET A 13 -18.81 8.07 -29.58
C MET A 13 -17.30 7.96 -29.31
N LEU A 14 -16.48 8.11 -30.35
CA LEU A 14 -15.03 8.03 -30.23
C LEU A 14 -14.48 9.19 -29.39
N LEU A 15 -15.04 10.39 -29.54
CA LEU A 15 -14.64 11.58 -28.79
C LEU A 15 -15.03 11.45 -27.31
N GLY A 16 -16.25 10.99 -27.01
CA GLY A 16 -16.73 10.76 -25.65
C GLY A 16 -15.98 9.65 -24.94
N MET A 17 -15.70 8.53 -25.62
CA MET A 17 -14.90 7.46 -25.04
C MET A 17 -13.42 7.88 -24.89
N GLY A 18 -12.88 8.59 -25.87
CA GLY A 18 -11.51 9.07 -25.89
C GLY A 18 -11.20 10.05 -24.77
N ILE A 19 -12.10 10.99 -24.48
CA ILE A 19 -11.88 11.97 -23.40
C ILE A 19 -11.91 11.30 -22.01
N VAL A 20 -12.80 10.34 -21.80
CA VAL A 20 -12.85 9.56 -20.55
C VAL A 20 -11.59 8.73 -20.40
N PHE A 21 -11.13 8.07 -21.47
CA PHE A 21 -9.91 7.29 -21.44
C PHE A 21 -8.69 8.17 -21.15
N LEU A 22 -8.59 9.34 -21.77
CA LEU A 22 -7.53 10.31 -21.52
C LEU A 22 -7.55 10.79 -20.06
N PHE A 23 -8.73 11.08 -19.53
CA PHE A 23 -8.90 11.50 -18.14
C PHE A 23 -8.42 10.42 -17.16
N LEU A 24 -8.86 9.17 -17.35
CA LEU A 24 -8.42 8.04 -16.53
C LEU A 24 -6.91 7.81 -16.67
N TYR A 25 -6.36 7.91 -17.87
CA TYR A 25 -4.92 7.79 -18.09
C TYR A 25 -4.12 8.82 -17.31
N ILE A 26 -4.56 10.08 -17.30
CA ILE A 26 -3.95 11.15 -16.49
C ILE A 26 -4.07 10.81 -14.99
N LEU A 27 -5.22 10.34 -14.51
CA LEU A 27 -5.38 9.94 -13.11
C LEU A 27 -4.42 8.83 -12.70
N VAL A 28 -4.22 7.82 -13.56
CA VAL A 28 -3.25 6.75 -13.31
C VAL A 28 -1.83 7.31 -13.23
N LEU A 29 -1.45 8.22 -14.13
CA LEU A 29 -0.14 8.88 -14.07
C LEU A 29 0.05 9.70 -12.79
N LEU A 30 -0.98 10.42 -12.34
CA LEU A 30 -0.95 11.17 -11.10
C LEU A 30 -0.81 10.23 -9.89
N MET A 31 -1.53 9.12 -9.87
CA MET A 31 -1.43 8.12 -8.81
C MET A 31 -0.01 7.50 -8.75
N GLN A 32 0.59 7.21 -9.90
CA GLN A 32 1.99 6.76 -9.97
C GLN A 32 2.97 7.82 -9.48
N LEU A 33 2.73 9.10 -9.84
CA LEU A 33 3.55 10.21 -9.38
C LEU A 33 3.45 10.36 -7.85
N GLN A 34 2.25 10.28 -7.30
CA GLN A 34 2.01 10.26 -5.85
C GLN A 34 2.77 9.10 -5.19
N ALA A 35 2.65 7.87 -5.71
CA ALA A 35 3.37 6.71 -5.19
C ALA A 35 4.90 6.91 -5.20
N LYS A 36 5.44 7.52 -6.26
CA LYS A 36 6.87 7.83 -6.37
C LYS A 36 7.32 8.92 -5.39
N ILE A 37 6.48 9.95 -5.19
CA ILE A 37 6.74 11.01 -4.22
C ILE A 37 6.73 10.42 -2.80
N ILE A 38 5.70 9.63 -2.46
CA ILE A 38 5.58 8.98 -1.16
C ILE A 38 6.80 8.09 -0.88
N ASN A 39 7.17 7.19 -1.80
CA ASN A 39 8.35 6.34 -1.61
C ASN A 39 9.67 7.12 -1.48
N ARG A 40 9.76 8.34 -2.05
CA ARG A 40 10.96 9.16 -1.97
C ARG A 40 11.06 9.97 -0.68
N PHE A 41 9.94 10.52 -0.19
CA PHE A 41 9.91 11.35 1.02
C PHE A 41 9.62 10.55 2.30
N PHE A 42 8.87 9.45 2.17
CA PHE A 42 8.57 8.48 3.21
C PHE A 42 8.95 7.08 2.72
N PRO A 43 10.26 6.78 2.61
CA PRO A 43 10.68 5.43 2.34
C PRO A 43 10.15 4.54 3.46
N GLU A 44 9.19 3.66 3.15
CA GLU A 44 8.82 2.58 4.05
C GLU A 44 10.08 1.76 4.29
N LYS A 45 10.63 1.87 5.50
CA LYS A 45 11.66 0.93 5.94
C LYS A 45 11.02 -0.45 5.77
N PRO A 46 11.67 -1.41 5.08
CA PRO A 46 11.17 -2.77 5.06
C PRO A 46 10.94 -3.14 6.51
N SER A 47 9.71 -3.52 6.86
CA SER A 47 9.47 -4.23 8.12
C SER A 47 10.29 -5.49 8.01
N THR A 48 11.53 -5.43 8.50
CA THR A 48 12.27 -6.63 8.85
C THR A 48 11.29 -7.43 9.69
N PRO A 49 10.93 -8.66 9.29
CA PRO A 49 10.19 -9.52 10.18
C PRO A 49 11.04 -9.57 11.43
N VAL A 50 10.56 -8.97 12.52
CA VAL A 50 11.23 -9.06 13.80
C VAL A 50 11.22 -10.54 14.06
N ALA A 51 12.37 -11.19 13.88
CA ALA A 51 12.57 -12.53 14.38
C ALA A 51 12.16 -12.43 15.84
N GLN A 52 11.04 -13.06 16.19
CA GLN A 52 10.52 -13.04 17.53
C GLN A 52 11.64 -13.66 18.36
N ASN A 53 12.40 -12.82 19.06
CA ASN A 53 13.54 -13.25 19.85
C ASN A 53 12.95 -13.94 21.09
N ASP A 54 12.48 -15.17 20.92
CA ASP A 54 11.94 -15.99 21.99
C ASP A 54 12.95 -16.13 23.13
N SER A 55 14.24 -16.03 22.82
CA SER A 55 15.35 -15.94 23.77
C SER A 55 15.19 -14.83 24.81
N GLU A 56 14.75 -13.63 24.39
CA GLU A 56 14.59 -12.48 25.29
C GLU A 56 13.37 -12.67 26.19
N ASN A 57 12.27 -13.18 25.62
CA ASN A 57 11.07 -13.54 26.39
C ASN A 57 11.37 -14.63 27.42
N ASN A 58 12.14 -15.66 27.03
CA ASN A 58 12.50 -16.76 27.92
C ASN A 58 13.42 -16.30 29.06
N ALA A 59 14.34 -15.37 28.79
CA ALA A 59 15.18 -14.76 29.82
C ALA A 59 14.36 -13.96 30.84
N HIS A 60 13.36 -13.20 30.39
CA HIS A 60 12.45 -12.46 31.27
C HIS A 60 11.61 -13.41 32.13
N ILE A 61 11.06 -14.48 31.52
CA ILE A 61 10.28 -15.50 32.23
C ILE A 61 11.14 -16.21 33.30
N ALA A 62 12.38 -16.59 32.96
CA ALA A 62 13.30 -17.21 33.89
C ALA A 62 13.66 -16.30 35.08
N ALA A 63 13.87 -14.99 34.83
CA ALA A 63 14.14 -14.01 35.87
C ALA A 63 12.96 -13.84 36.84
N ILE A 64 11.72 -13.81 36.32
CA ILE A 64 10.51 -13.73 37.14
C ILE A 64 10.35 -15.00 37.99
N ILE A 65 10.56 -16.18 37.41
CA ILE A 65 10.49 -17.46 38.14
C ILE A 65 11.53 -17.49 39.27
N ALA A 66 12.76 -17.05 39.01
CA ALA A 66 13.81 -16.97 40.01
C ALA A 66 13.44 -16.03 41.18
N ALA A 67 12.87 -14.86 40.87
CA ALA A 67 12.42 -13.92 41.89
C ALA A 67 11.30 -14.49 42.76
N ILE A 68 10.33 -15.20 42.17
CA ILE A 68 9.25 -15.87 42.91
C ILE A 68 9.79 -17.02 43.76
N ALA A 69 10.73 -17.81 43.24
CA ALA A 69 11.33 -18.92 43.96
C ALA A 69 12.12 -18.45 45.20
N GLU A 70 12.84 -17.34 45.08
CA GLU A 70 13.58 -16.72 46.19
C GLU A 70 12.62 -16.17 47.26
N TYR A 71 11.55 -15.48 46.84
CA TYR A 71 10.52 -14.97 47.76
C TYR A 71 9.84 -16.09 48.55
N ARG A 72 9.63 -17.27 47.94
CA ARG A 72 8.98 -18.42 48.58
C ARG A 72 9.88 -19.22 49.51
N LYS A 73 11.19 -18.96 49.47
CA LYS A 73 12.20 -19.60 50.32
C LYS A 73 12.44 -18.82 51.62
N HIS A 74 12.06 -17.54 51.63
CA HIS A 74 11.91 -16.69 52.81
C HIS A 74 10.54 -16.87 53.47
#